data_AF-A0A958ANG6-F1
#
_entry.id   AF-A0A958ANG6-F1
#
_cell.length_a   1.000
_cell.length_b   1.000
_cell.length_c   1.000
_cell.angle_alpha   90.00
_cell.angle_beta   90.00
_cell.angle_gamma   90.00
#
_symmetry.space_group_name_H-M   'P 1'
#
loop_
_entity.id
_entity.type
_entity.pdbx_description
1 polymer ?
#
loop_
_entity_poly.entity_id
_entity_poly.type
_entity_poly.pdbx_seq_one_letter_code
_entity_poly.pdbx_strand_id
1 'polypeptide(L)'
;MQLTPEELFLFQHNGYLRIPAALDAELVAQLRATILRHAEQRIAPLVCEDPARPGQPRKGDIPGARVLRLSKILDRDPLFFVAASVPRLVAALTQLLEPNVEVVLNRHNHATLRPPGAAQLEWHRDVANWSRPIVTAIFYLEDATV
;
A
#
# COMPACT_ATOMS: atom_id res chain seq x y z
N MET A 1 -12.35 -15.98 0.30
CA MET A 1 -13.53 -15.27 0.82
C MET A 1 -14.50 -15.07 -0.32
N GLN A 2 -15.77 -15.37 -0.12
CA GLN A 2 -16.82 -15.00 -1.06
C GLN A 2 -17.32 -13.60 -0.68
N LEU A 3 -17.42 -12.70 -1.65
CA LEU A 3 -18.01 -11.37 -1.43
C LEU A 3 -19.54 -11.51 -1.45
N THR A 4 -20.23 -10.78 -0.57
CA THR A 4 -21.69 -10.72 -0.60
C THR A 4 -22.18 -9.81 -1.74
N PRO A 5 -23.44 -9.93 -2.18
CA PRO A 5 -24.02 -8.99 -3.14
C PRO A 5 -23.93 -7.53 -2.69
N GLU A 6 -24.05 -7.28 -1.38
CA GLU A 6 -23.93 -5.94 -0.78
C GLU A 6 -22.49 -5.42 -0.86
N GLU A 7 -21.49 -6.26 -0.61
CA GLU A 7 -20.08 -5.90 -0.74
C GLU A 7 -19.70 -5.59 -2.20
N LEU A 8 -20.22 -6.39 -3.15
CA LEU A 8 -20.06 -6.16 -4.58
C LEU A 8 -20.72 -4.84 -5.00
N PHE A 9 -21.96 -4.61 -4.58
CA PHE A 9 -22.68 -3.36 -4.86
C PHE A 9 -21.95 -2.15 -4.25
N LEU A 10 -21.51 -2.25 -3.00
CA LEU A 10 -20.78 -1.18 -2.32
C LEU A 10 -19.48 -0.84 -3.05
N PHE A 11 -18.73 -1.85 -3.52
CA PHE A 11 -17.54 -1.61 -4.31
C PHE A 11 -17.86 -0.93 -5.65
N GLN A 12 -18.86 -1.41 -6.38
CA GLN A 12 -19.27 -0.85 -7.67
C GLN A 12 -19.77 0.59 -7.54
N HIS A 13 -20.51 0.90 -6.46
CA HIS A 13 -21.09 2.22 -6.24
C HIS A 13 -20.07 3.22 -5.67
N ASN A 14 -19.26 2.80 -4.69
CA ASN A 14 -18.38 3.71 -3.92
C ASN A 14 -16.91 3.66 -4.38
N GLY A 15 -16.50 2.65 -5.14
CA GLY A 15 -15.13 2.48 -5.62
C GLY A 15 -14.13 1.94 -4.59
N TYR A 16 -14.60 1.46 -3.43
CA TYR A 16 -13.75 0.84 -2.43
C TYR A 16 -14.48 -0.26 -1.65
N LEU A 17 -13.72 -1.18 -1.06
CA LEU A 17 -14.22 -2.22 -0.16
C LEU A 17 -13.21 -2.45 0.95
N ARG A 18 -13.69 -2.58 2.19
CA ARG A 18 -12.85 -2.93 3.34
C ARG A 18 -12.90 -4.44 3.55
N ILE A 19 -11.74 -5.09 3.57
CA ILE A 19 -11.60 -6.51 3.92
C ILE A 19 -10.99 -6.59 5.34
N PRO A 20 -11.79 -6.90 6.38
CA PRO A 20 -11.26 -6.99 7.74
C PRO A 20 -10.38 -8.23 7.89
N ALA A 21 -9.29 -8.12 8.65
CA ALA A 21 -8.37 -9.23 8.94
C ALA A 21 -7.96 -10.00 7.67
N ALA A 22 -7.49 -9.28 6.66
CA ALA A 22 -6.96 -9.86 5.43
C ALA A 22 -5.63 -10.61 5.68
N LEU A 23 -4.83 -10.11 6.62
CA LEU A 23 -3.59 -10.70 7.10
C LEU A 23 -3.75 -11.08 8.58
N ASP A 24 -3.05 -12.13 9.01
CA ASP A 24 -2.92 -12.45 10.43
C ASP A 24 -1.96 -11.49 11.15
N ALA A 25 -2.01 -11.49 12.48
CA ALA A 25 -1.24 -10.56 13.30
C ALA A 25 0.28 -10.79 13.20
N GLU A 26 0.71 -12.03 12.96
CA GLU A 26 2.13 -12.37 12.84
C GLU A 26 2.71 -11.79 11.55
N LEU A 27 2.03 -11.99 10.42
CA LEU A 27 2.40 -11.44 9.13
C LEU A 27 2.41 -9.90 9.16
N VAL A 28 1.42 -9.28 9.81
CA VAL A 28 1.41 -7.82 10.02
C VAL A 28 2.66 -7.36 10.79
N ALA A 29 3.01 -8.05 11.88
CA ALA A 29 4.19 -7.72 12.67
C ALA A 29 5.50 -7.88 11.87
N GLN A 30 5.62 -8.96 11.09
CA GLN A 30 6.80 -9.22 10.25
C GLN A 30 6.95 -8.18 9.12
N LEU A 31 5.86 -7.82 8.43
CA LEU A 31 5.84 -6.78 7.41
C LEU A 31 6.28 -5.43 7.99
N ARG A 32 5.70 -5.07 9.14
CA ARG A 32 6.00 -3.82 9.85
C ARG A 32 7.47 -3.78 10.28
N ALA A 33 7.97 -4.83 10.92
CA ALA A 33 9.37 -4.91 11.35
C ALA A 33 10.34 -4.77 10.15
N THR A 34 10.01 -5.41 9.02
CA THR A 34 10.81 -5.30 7.80
C THR A 34 10.80 -3.89 7.22
N ILE A 35 9.64 -3.24 7.16
CA ILE A 35 9.51 -1.84 6.70
C ILE A 35 10.31 -0.89 7.60
N LEU A 36 10.15 -1.00 8.92
CA LEU A 36 10.84 -0.14 9.89
C LEU A 36 12.35 -0.32 9.81
N ARG A 37 12.84 -1.57 9.78
CA ARG A 37 14.26 -1.89 9.60
C ARG A 37 14.80 -1.31 8.29
N HIS A 38 14.09 -1.48 7.17
CA HIS A 38 14.52 -0.95 5.87
C HIS A 38 14.52 0.59 5.83
N ALA A 39 13.60 1.24 6.55
CA ALA A 39 13.56 2.69 6.66
C ALA A 39 14.71 3.22 7.54
N GLU A 40 14.98 2.58 8.68
CA GLU A 40 16.09 2.91 9.58
C GLU A 40 17.45 2.72 8.91
N GLN A 41 17.62 1.61 8.19
CA GLN A 41 18.82 1.31 7.40
C GLN A 41 18.89 2.12 6.08
N ARG A 42 17.87 2.94 5.78
CA ARG A 42 17.78 3.80 4.60
C ARG A 42 18.04 3.06 3.28
N ILE A 43 17.47 1.86 3.14
CA ILE A 43 17.66 1.02 1.95
C ILE A 43 16.90 1.60 0.75
N ALA A 44 17.62 2.02 -0.28
CA ALA A 44 17.07 2.51 -1.54
C ALA A 44 16.31 1.40 -2.32
N PRO A 45 15.32 1.74 -3.18
CA PRO A 45 14.85 3.09 -3.48
C PRO A 45 13.84 3.62 -2.45
N LEU A 46 14.16 4.77 -1.84
CA LEU A 46 13.33 5.41 -0.82
C LEU A 46 12.95 6.84 -1.22
N VAL A 47 11.96 7.39 -0.53
CA VAL A 47 11.51 8.77 -0.65
C VAL A 47 11.54 9.40 0.72
N CYS A 48 12.19 10.55 0.81
CA CYS A 48 12.28 11.34 2.02
C CYS A 48 11.34 12.54 1.98
N GLU A 49 11.10 13.14 3.12
CA GLU A 49 10.57 14.49 3.22
C GLU A 49 11.57 15.49 2.63
N ASP A 50 11.10 16.47 1.86
CA ASP A 50 11.92 17.51 1.25
C ASP A 50 12.25 18.61 2.28
N PRO A 51 13.52 18.79 2.68
CA PRO A 51 13.88 19.84 3.64
C PRO A 51 13.60 21.25 3.12
N ALA A 52 13.57 21.44 1.79
CA ALA A 52 13.26 22.73 1.18
C ALA A 52 11.75 23.00 1.08
N ARG A 53 10.93 21.95 1.19
CA ARG A 53 9.46 22.01 1.09
C ARG A 53 8.86 21.06 2.12
N PRO A 54 8.80 21.47 3.40
CA PRO A 54 8.28 20.64 4.49
C PRO A 54 6.95 19.99 4.10
N GLY A 55 6.82 18.69 4.35
CA GLY A 55 5.65 17.91 3.96
C GLY A 55 5.66 17.35 2.53
N GLN A 56 6.51 17.84 1.61
CA GLN A 56 6.54 17.31 0.25
C GLN A 56 7.51 16.12 0.13
N PRO A 57 7.12 15.05 -0.58
CA PRO A 57 8.03 13.93 -0.83
C PRO A 57 9.09 14.28 -1.89
N ARG A 58 10.33 13.89 -1.64
CA ARG A 58 11.44 13.94 -2.60
C ARG A 58 12.09 12.57 -2.74
N LYS A 59 12.22 12.11 -3.98
CA LYS A 59 12.84 10.81 -4.30
C LYS A 59 14.33 10.83 -3.94
N GLY A 60 14.82 9.72 -3.41
CA GLY A 60 16.21 9.54 -3.02
C GLY A 60 16.41 9.67 -1.52
N ASP A 61 17.58 9.22 -1.09
CA ASP A 61 18.03 9.40 0.29
C ASP A 61 18.51 10.84 0.50
N ILE A 62 17.92 11.52 1.49
CA ILE A 62 18.30 12.86 1.92
C ILE A 62 18.81 12.76 3.37
N PRO A 63 20.10 13.05 3.62
CA PRO A 63 20.66 13.00 4.97
C PRO A 63 19.84 13.80 5.98
N GLY A 64 19.53 13.19 7.12
CA GLY A 64 18.74 13.79 8.20
C GLY A 64 17.24 13.93 7.93
N ALA A 65 16.76 13.70 6.70
CA ALA A 65 15.34 13.74 6.39
C ALA A 65 14.62 12.44 6.77
N ARG A 66 13.36 12.58 7.17
CA ARG A 66 12.48 11.45 7.48
C ARG A 66 12.19 10.64 6.23
N VAL A 67 12.18 9.32 6.34
CA VAL A 67 11.74 8.42 5.26
C VAL A 67 10.21 8.37 5.26
N LEU A 68 9.59 8.69 4.12
CA LEU A 68 8.14 8.69 3.93
C LEU A 68 7.65 7.50 3.11
N ARG A 69 8.51 6.92 2.26
CA ARG A 69 8.14 5.78 1.42
C ARG A 69 9.32 4.89 1.09
N LEU A 70 9.08 3.58 1.13
CA LEU A 70 9.97 2.55 0.58
C LEU A 70 9.38 2.02 -0.72
N SER A 71 10.04 2.25 -1.85
CA SER A 71 9.55 1.83 -3.16
C SER A 71 10.06 0.43 -3.52
N LYS A 72 9.44 -0.21 -4.52
CA LYS A 72 9.73 -1.58 -4.98
C LYS A 72 9.60 -2.60 -3.86
N ILE A 73 8.50 -2.54 -3.11
CA ILE A 73 8.32 -3.35 -1.90
C ILE A 73 8.39 -4.85 -2.18
N LEU A 74 7.89 -5.31 -3.33
CA LEU A 74 7.93 -6.71 -3.74
C LEU A 74 9.34 -7.24 -4.04
N ASP A 75 10.29 -6.36 -4.37
CA ASP A 75 11.69 -6.73 -4.61
C ASP A 75 12.49 -6.77 -3.30
N ARG A 76 11.94 -6.24 -2.19
CA ARG A 76 12.68 -6.05 -0.92
C ARG A 76 12.69 -7.29 -0.05
N ASP A 77 11.60 -8.04 -0.03
CA ASP A 77 11.45 -9.23 0.79
C ASP A 77 10.31 -10.12 0.22
N PRO A 78 10.50 -11.45 0.10
CA PRO A 78 9.44 -12.35 -0.34
C PRO A 78 8.13 -12.25 0.45
N LEU A 79 8.20 -11.84 1.73
CA LEU A 79 7.05 -11.66 2.61
C LEU A 79 5.99 -10.72 2.02
N PHE A 80 6.39 -9.70 1.27
CA PHE A 80 5.45 -8.76 0.66
C PHE A 80 4.62 -9.41 -0.44
N PHE A 81 5.21 -10.34 -1.19
CA PHE A 81 4.47 -11.12 -2.18
C PHE A 81 3.56 -12.15 -1.52
N VAL A 82 3.98 -12.75 -0.40
CA VAL A 82 3.11 -13.60 0.43
C VAL A 82 1.87 -12.83 0.88
N ALA A 83 2.04 -11.61 1.40
CA ALA A 83 0.94 -10.74 1.80
C ALA A 83 0.02 -10.35 0.63
N ALA A 84 0.60 -10.01 -0.53
CA ALA A 84 -0.16 -9.70 -1.74
C ALA A 84 -0.92 -10.91 -2.33
N SER A 85 -0.55 -12.12 -1.92
CA SER A 85 -1.10 -13.39 -2.45
C SER A 85 -1.99 -14.13 -1.46
N VAL A 86 -2.35 -13.52 -0.32
CA VAL A 86 -3.18 -14.21 0.68
C VAL A 86 -4.52 -14.64 0.08
N PRO A 87 -5.00 -15.88 0.34
CA PRO A 87 -6.19 -16.42 -0.33
C PRO A 87 -7.44 -15.56 -0.16
N ARG A 88 -7.56 -14.85 0.97
CA ARG A 88 -8.69 -13.95 1.24
C ARG A 88 -8.72 -12.77 0.28
N LEU A 89 -7.57 -12.13 0.05
CA LEU A 89 -7.43 -11.03 -0.90
C LEU A 89 -7.63 -11.51 -2.33
N VAL A 90 -6.92 -12.57 -2.73
CA VAL A 90 -6.96 -13.09 -4.11
C VAL A 90 -8.39 -13.49 -4.48
N ALA A 91 -9.12 -14.17 -3.59
CA ALA A 91 -10.51 -14.53 -3.85
C ALA A 91 -11.42 -13.29 -4.02
N ALA A 92 -11.21 -12.23 -3.23
CA ALA A 92 -11.96 -10.99 -3.38
C ALA A 92 -11.62 -10.28 -4.69
N LEU A 93 -10.33 -10.15 -5.03
CA LEU A 93 -9.87 -9.52 -6.27
C LEU A 93 -10.40 -10.25 -7.50
N THR A 94 -10.37 -11.59 -7.53
CA THR A 94 -10.92 -12.37 -8.66
C THR A 94 -12.41 -12.16 -8.87
N GLN A 95 -13.19 -11.89 -7.81
CA GLN A 95 -14.61 -11.55 -7.93
C GLN A 95 -14.83 -10.12 -8.44
N LEU A 96 -13.91 -9.19 -8.15
CA LEU A 96 -14.00 -7.80 -8.56
C LEU A 96 -13.41 -7.53 -9.95
N LEU A 97 -12.37 -8.26 -10.33
CA LEU A 97 -11.54 -8.03 -11.52
C LEU A 97 -11.58 -9.16 -12.54
N GLU A 98 -12.38 -10.20 -12.30
CA GLU A 98 -12.43 -11.43 -13.09
C GLU A 98 -11.18 -12.34 -12.89
N PRO A 99 -11.16 -13.56 -13.46
CA PRO A 99 -10.00 -14.45 -13.42
C PRO A 99 -8.77 -13.81 -14.10
N ASN A 100 -7.57 -14.11 -13.58
CA ASN A 100 -6.25 -13.59 -14.03
C ASN A 100 -5.85 -12.23 -13.44
N VAL A 101 -5.91 -12.11 -12.12
CA VAL A 101 -5.38 -10.94 -11.40
C VAL A 101 -3.86 -10.93 -11.45
N GLU A 102 -3.29 -9.83 -11.95
CA GLU A 102 -1.85 -9.58 -11.98
C GLU A 102 -1.46 -8.41 -11.07
N VAL A 103 -0.25 -8.47 -10.51
CA VAL A 103 0.30 -7.38 -9.69
C VAL A 103 1.09 -6.41 -10.56
N VAL A 104 0.66 -5.16 -10.59
CA VAL A 104 1.34 -4.08 -11.33
C VAL A 104 2.55 -3.57 -10.54
N LEU A 105 3.75 -3.73 -11.08
CA LEU A 105 4.99 -3.37 -10.36
C LEU A 105 5.34 -1.88 -10.41
N ASN A 106 4.79 -1.12 -11.36
CA ASN A 106 5.14 0.29 -11.58
C ASN A 106 4.24 1.30 -10.84
N ARG A 107 3.25 0.83 -10.07
CA ARG A 107 2.31 1.63 -9.27
C ARG A 107 2.04 0.94 -7.94
N HIS A 108 1.86 1.70 -6.87
CA HIS A 108 1.54 1.20 -5.51
C HIS A 108 2.38 0.02 -4.98
N ASN A 109 3.49 -0.32 -5.65
CA ASN A 109 4.53 -1.24 -5.20
C ASN A 109 5.44 -0.53 -4.19
N HIS A 110 4.88 -0.11 -3.07
CA HIS A 110 5.59 0.63 -2.03
C HIS A 110 4.93 0.49 -0.65
N ALA A 111 5.70 0.72 0.40
CA ALA A 111 5.20 0.97 1.74
C ALA A 111 5.28 2.47 2.05
N THR A 112 4.23 3.02 2.64
CA THR A 112 4.15 4.43 3.06
C THR A 112 4.28 4.52 4.58
N LEU A 113 5.12 5.44 5.06
CA LEU A 113 5.25 5.76 6.48
C LEU A 113 4.58 7.12 6.73
N ARG A 114 3.83 7.21 7.83
CA ARG A 114 3.13 8.43 8.25
C ARG A 114 3.59 8.84 9.66
N PRO A 115 4.82 9.37 9.81
CA PRO A 115 5.29 9.83 11.10
C PRO A 115 4.44 11.00 11.63
N PRO A 116 4.42 11.25 12.95
CA PRO A 116 3.73 12.41 13.52
C PRO A 116 4.14 13.73 12.84
N GLY A 117 3.13 14.53 12.49
CA GLY A 117 3.33 15.80 11.79
C GLY A 117 3.69 15.67 10.30
N ALA A 118 3.64 14.48 9.71
CA ALA A 118 3.71 14.35 8.25
C ALA A 118 2.55 15.11 7.58
N ALA A 119 2.83 15.79 6.48
CA ALA A 119 1.82 16.57 5.77
C ALA A 119 0.68 15.70 5.24
N GLN A 120 -0.48 16.33 5.13
CA GLN A 120 -1.64 15.72 4.50
C GLN A 120 -1.41 15.57 2.99
N LEU A 121 -1.97 14.49 2.43
CA LEU A 121 -1.98 14.30 1.00
C LEU A 121 -3.18 15.07 0.43
N GLU A 122 -2.92 15.81 -0.65
CA GLU A 122 -3.97 16.46 -1.42
C GLU A 122 -4.92 15.44 -2.05
N TRP A 123 -6.16 15.86 -2.25
CA TRP A 123 -7.15 15.06 -2.98
C TRP A 123 -6.68 14.82 -4.41
N HIS A 124 -6.64 13.55 -4.81
CA HIS A 124 -6.23 13.16 -6.14
C HIS A 124 -6.89 11.86 -6.58
N ARG A 125 -6.74 11.54 -7.86
CA ARG A 125 -7.04 10.22 -8.45
C ARG A 125 -5.74 9.61 -8.94
N ASP A 126 -5.47 8.37 -8.54
CA ASP A 126 -4.27 7.65 -8.98
C ASP A 126 -4.23 7.40 -10.50
N VAL A 127 -5.42 7.28 -11.10
CA VAL A 127 -5.60 7.10 -12.53
C VAL A 127 -6.63 8.12 -13.02
N ALA A 128 -6.19 9.06 -13.85
CA ALA A 128 -7.03 10.10 -14.44
C ALA A 128 -7.73 9.66 -15.74
N ASN A 129 -7.20 8.64 -16.41
CA ASN A 129 -7.71 8.14 -17.68
C ASN A 129 -8.66 6.96 -17.47
N TRP A 130 -9.61 6.79 -18.38
CA TRP A 130 -10.39 5.57 -18.49
C TRP A 130 -9.45 4.43 -18.92
N SER A 131 -9.03 3.61 -17.97
CA SER A 131 -8.22 2.42 -18.21
C SER A 131 -9.00 1.15 -17.90
N ARG A 132 -8.38 0.00 -18.16
CA ARG A 132 -8.76 -1.29 -17.55
C ARG A 132 -9.00 -1.14 -16.04
N PRO A 133 -9.89 -1.96 -15.44
CA PRO A 133 -10.13 -1.92 -14.00
C PRO A 133 -8.82 -2.26 -13.27
N ILE A 134 -8.25 -1.27 -12.59
CA ILE A 134 -7.11 -1.44 -11.71
C ILE A 134 -7.58 -1.14 -10.29
N VAL A 135 -7.18 -1.99 -9.35
CA VAL A 135 -7.52 -1.85 -7.94
C VAL A 135 -6.23 -1.79 -7.14
N THR A 136 -6.16 -0.83 -6.23
CA THR A 136 -5.09 -0.74 -5.25
C THR A 136 -5.52 -1.47 -3.98
N ALA A 137 -4.80 -2.53 -3.61
CA ALA A 137 -4.92 -3.14 -2.30
C ALA A 137 -4.04 -2.38 -1.30
N ILE A 138 -4.64 -1.86 -0.22
CA ILE A 138 -3.92 -1.16 0.85
C ILE A 138 -4.01 -2.00 2.12
N PHE A 139 -2.84 -2.39 2.63
CA PHE A 139 -2.72 -3.08 3.92
C PHE A 139 -2.37 -2.06 4.99
N TYR A 140 -3.26 -1.91 5.97
CA TYR A 140 -2.99 -1.15 7.18
C TYR A 140 -2.22 -2.05 8.14
N LEU A 141 -1.00 -1.65 8.50
CA LEU A 141 -0.10 -2.39 9.40
C LEU A 141 -0.10 -1.83 10.83
N GLU A 142 -0.84 -0.76 11.05
CA GLU A 142 -1.08 -0.06 12.30
C GLU A 142 -2.53 0.46 12.27
N ASP A 143 -3.07 0.79 13.43
CA ASP A 143 -4.40 1.39 13.52
C ASP A 143 -4.42 2.77 12.83
N ALA A 144 -5.35 2.94 11.89
CA ALA A 144 -5.59 4.21 11.23
C ALA A 144 -6.70 4.98 11.97
N THR A 145 -6.33 5.60 13.09
CA THR A 145 -7.23 6.46 13.86
C THR A 145 -7.15 7.93 13.39
N VAL A 146 -8.16 8.71 13.77
CA VAL A 146 -8.22 10.16 13.56
C VAL A 146 -7.45 10.88 14.68
#